data_AF-A0A423U1B0-F1
#
_entry.id   AF-A0A423U1B0-F1
#
_cell.length_a   1.000
_cell.length_b   1.000
_cell.length_c   1.000
_cell.angle_alpha   90.00
_cell.angle_beta   90.00
_cell.angle_gamma   90.00
#
_symmetry.space_group_name_H-M   'P 1'
#
loop_
_entity.id
_entity.type
_entity.pdbx_description
1 polymer ?
#
loop_
_entity_poly.entity_id
_entity_poly.type
_entity_poly.pdbx_seq_one_letter_code
_entity_poly.pdbx_strand_id
1 'polypeptide(L)'
;MPPEYPGDSPPMYMLSAPWLKGMKRQELCGYLEEIYLENTGESIVYMWVEKIREFMTEQAAHEPVVEEKSSITDAVDKLQLSFEEEVQCPEIFSGDIISDRKSHFQPHLAAVRSTAEVK
;
A
#
# COMPACT_ATOMS: atom_id res chain seq x y z
N MET A 1 4.71 -14.63 2.44
CA MET A 1 5.72 -14.30 3.48
C MET A 1 6.32 -15.59 4.01
N PRO A 2 7.61 -15.59 4.40
CA PRO A 2 8.22 -16.72 5.11
C PRO A 2 7.54 -16.95 6.47
N PRO A 3 7.40 -18.20 6.93
CA PRO A 3 6.82 -18.51 8.24
C PRO A 3 7.67 -18.01 9.42
N GLU A 4 8.95 -17.77 9.21
CA GLU A 4 9.91 -17.33 10.24
C GLU A 4 9.98 -15.80 10.40
N TYR A 5 9.22 -15.04 9.61
CA TYR A 5 9.08 -13.59 9.78
C TYR A 5 8.05 -13.28 10.90
N PRO A 6 8.25 -12.23 11.73
CA PRO A 6 9.34 -11.24 11.74
C PRO A 6 10.59 -11.64 12.53
N GLY A 7 10.62 -12.85 13.08
CA GLY A 7 11.66 -13.31 14.01
C GLY A 7 13.04 -13.44 13.37
N ASP A 8 13.23 -14.49 12.57
CA ASP A 8 14.57 -14.95 12.16
C ASP A 8 14.85 -14.75 10.67
N SER A 9 13.89 -14.23 9.90
CA SER A 9 14.05 -14.02 8.46
C SER A 9 13.37 -12.73 7.99
N PRO A 10 13.95 -12.03 6.99
CA PRO A 10 13.32 -10.85 6.40
C PRO A 10 12.12 -11.24 5.52
N PRO A 11 11.19 -10.30 5.26
CA PRO A 11 10.14 -10.52 4.27
C PRO A 11 10.73 -10.75 2.88
N MET A 12 10.16 -11.69 2.13
CA MET A 12 10.45 -11.85 0.70
C MET A 12 9.77 -10.72 -0.08
N TYR A 13 10.54 -9.94 -0.84
CA TYR A 13 10.03 -8.81 -1.61
C TYR A 13 10.51 -8.82 -3.06
N MET A 14 9.78 -8.10 -3.91
CA MET A 14 10.13 -7.88 -5.31
C MET A 14 9.83 -6.43 -5.68
N LEU A 15 10.84 -5.70 -6.16
CA LEU A 15 10.69 -4.33 -6.65
C LEU A 15 10.76 -4.32 -8.18
N SER A 16 9.71 -3.81 -8.82
CA SER A 16 9.63 -3.64 -10.26
C SER A 16 9.08 -2.26 -10.59
N ALA A 17 9.90 -1.44 -11.23
CA ALA A 17 9.46 -0.18 -11.80
C ALA A 17 10.34 0.19 -13.01
N PRO A 18 9.78 0.76 -14.10
CA PRO A 18 10.55 1.12 -15.29
C PRO A 18 11.70 2.10 -15.02
N TRP A 19 11.53 2.94 -13.99
CA TRP A 19 12.45 3.99 -13.54
C TRP A 19 13.44 3.53 -12.44
N LEU A 20 13.20 2.39 -11.79
CA LEU A 20 14.03 1.89 -10.69
C LEU A 20 15.09 0.92 -11.21
N LYS A 21 16.13 1.47 -11.83
CA LYS A 21 17.23 0.70 -12.45
C LYS A 21 18.59 1.17 -11.94
N GLY A 22 19.60 0.31 -12.09
CA GLY A 22 20.99 0.63 -11.78
C GLY A 22 21.17 1.08 -10.32
N MET A 23 21.82 2.23 -10.12
CA MET A 23 22.18 2.75 -8.80
C MET A 23 20.97 3.03 -7.91
N LYS A 24 19.88 3.59 -8.45
CA LYS A 24 18.65 3.88 -7.70
C LYS A 24 18.05 2.62 -7.08
N ARG A 25 18.11 1.50 -7.80
CA ARG A 25 17.63 0.21 -7.28
C ARG A 25 18.52 -0.32 -6.16
N GLN A 26 19.83 -0.23 -6.34
CA GLN A 26 20.79 -0.71 -5.36
C GLN A 26 20.70 0.09 -4.05
N GLU A 27 20.56 1.41 -4.16
CA GLU A 27 20.37 2.32 -3.03
C GLU A 27 19.08 1.99 -2.26
N LEU A 28 17.94 1.86 -2.95
CA LEU A 28 16.68 1.50 -2.30
C LEU A 28 16.75 0.11 -1.64
N CYS A 29 17.32 -0.89 -2.30
CA CYS A 29 17.53 -2.21 -1.69
C CYS A 29 18.41 -2.13 -0.43
N GLY A 30 19.48 -1.33 -0.47
CA GLY A 30 20.34 -1.09 0.69
C GLY A 30 19.58 -0.53 1.88
N TYR A 31 18.71 0.47 1.66
CA TYR A 31 17.86 1.02 2.73
C TYR A 31 16.88 0.00 3.31
N LEU A 32 16.30 -0.87 2.48
CA LEU A 32 15.39 -1.92 2.95
C LEU A 32 16.12 -2.96 3.81
N GLU A 33 17.35 -3.33 3.42
CA GLU A 33 18.21 -4.24 4.19
C GLU A 33 18.66 -3.61 5.52
N GLU A 34 19.02 -2.33 5.51
CA GLU A 34 19.37 -1.56 6.71
C GLU A 34 18.21 -1.52 7.71
N ILE A 35 17.00 -1.20 7.25
CA ILE A 35 15.79 -1.21 8.09
C ILE A 35 15.55 -2.59 8.72
N TYR A 36 15.80 -3.67 7.98
CA TYR A 36 15.68 -5.02 8.55
C TYR A 36 16.71 -5.27 9.65
N LEU A 37 17.98 -4.93 9.40
CA LEU A 37 19.06 -5.15 10.37
C LEU A 37 18.86 -4.34 11.66
N GLU A 38 18.34 -3.13 11.54
CA GLU A 38 18.04 -2.27 12.69
C GLU A 38 16.84 -2.75 13.51
N ASN A 39 15.91 -3.47 12.88
CA ASN A 39 14.62 -3.86 13.47
C ASN A 39 14.38 -5.38 13.39
N THR A 40 15.45 -6.17 13.57
CA THR A 40 15.35 -7.64 13.61
C THR A 40 14.42 -8.12 14.72
N GLY A 41 13.50 -9.03 14.40
CA GLY A 41 12.48 -9.50 15.33
C GLY A 41 11.18 -8.68 15.31
N GLU A 42 11.16 -7.53 14.64
CA GLU A 42 10.00 -6.64 14.56
C GLU A 42 9.34 -6.62 13.17
N SER A 43 8.08 -6.18 13.12
CA SER A 43 7.36 -6.07 11.85
C SER A 43 7.76 -4.81 11.07
N ILE A 44 8.66 -4.97 10.10
CA ILE A 44 9.21 -3.88 9.28
C ILE A 44 8.44 -3.53 8.00
N VAL A 45 7.38 -4.27 7.64
CA VAL A 45 6.67 -4.06 6.35
C VAL A 45 6.20 -2.63 6.18
N TYR A 46 5.64 -2.02 7.23
CA TYR A 46 5.21 -0.62 7.18
C TYR A 46 6.40 0.34 7.02
N MET A 47 7.51 0.07 7.70
CA MET A 47 8.73 0.87 7.62
C MET A 47 9.32 0.84 6.21
N TRP A 48 9.30 -0.32 5.56
CA TRP A 48 9.66 -0.45 4.15
C TRP A 48 8.76 0.38 3.24
N VAL A 49 7.44 0.32 3.42
CA VAL A 49 6.49 1.10 2.62
C VAL A 49 6.74 2.59 2.79
N GLU A 50 6.91 3.07 4.02
CA GLU A 50 7.21 4.48 4.27
C GLU A 50 8.55 4.89 3.68
N LYS A 51 9.60 4.07 3.81
CA LYS A 51 10.90 4.38 3.22
C LYS A 51 10.85 4.47 1.69
N ILE A 52 10.10 3.58 1.05
CA ILE A 52 9.89 3.63 -0.40
C ILE A 52 9.12 4.90 -0.80
N ARG A 53 8.11 5.29 -0.01
CA ARG A 53 7.34 6.53 -0.23
C ARG A 53 8.21 7.77 -0.11
N GLU A 54 9.05 7.84 0.92
CA GLU A 54 10.04 8.91 1.10
C GLU A 54 11.00 8.98 -0.09
N PHE A 55 11.59 7.84 -0.48
CA PHE A 55 12.50 7.75 -1.62
C PHE A 55 11.85 8.26 -2.93
N MET A 56 10.57 7.94 -3.18
CA MET A 56 9.86 8.44 -4.36
C MET A 56 9.65 9.96 -4.30
N THR A 57 9.38 10.50 -3.12
CA THR A 57 9.14 11.94 -2.91
C THR A 57 10.44 12.75 -3.10
N GLU A 58 11.55 12.24 -2.58
CA GLU A 58 12.88 12.85 -2.74
C GLU A 58 13.32 12.86 -4.21
N GLN A 59 13.05 11.79 -4.95
CA GLN A 59 13.36 11.70 -6.38
C GLN A 59 12.55 12.73 -7.19
N ALA A 60 11.27 12.93 -6.86
CA ALA A 60 10.43 13.92 -7.54
C ALA A 60 10.88 15.37 -7.26
N ALA A 61 11.49 15.63 -6.11
CA ALA A 61 12.02 16.95 -5.77
C ALA A 61 13.33 17.31 -6.49
N HIS A 62 14.06 16.32 -7.02
CA HIS A 62 15.39 16.51 -7.60
C HIS A 62 15.43 16.54 -9.14
N GLU A 63 14.28 16.43 -9.83
CA GLU A 63 14.21 16.66 -11.28
C GLU A 63 14.12 18.17 -11.60
N PRO A 64 15.11 18.78 -12.27
CA PRO A 64 14.97 20.14 -12.78
C PRO A 64 13.95 20.13 -13.92
N VAL A 65 12.88 20.90 -13.74
CA VAL A 65 11.81 21.17 -14.70
C VAL A 65 12.41 21.63 -16.04
N VAL A 66 12.32 20.79 -17.08
CA VAL A 66 12.34 21.25 -18.47
C VAL A 66 10.89 21.42 -18.88
N GLU A 67 10.46 22.69 -18.99
CA GLU A 67 9.14 23.08 -19.45
C GLU A 67 8.91 22.64 -20.91
N GLU A 68 8.12 21.58 -21.12
CA GLU A 68 7.17 21.55 -22.23
C GLU A 68 5.75 21.57 -21.66
N LYS A 69 5.01 22.61 -22.03
CA LYS A 69 3.70 22.95 -21.49
C LYS A 69 2.64 21.93 -21.89
N SER A 70 2.20 21.12 -20.93
CA SER A 70 0.78 20.74 -20.80
C SER A 70 0.41 20.74 -19.32
N SER A 71 -0.57 21.57 -18.96
CA SER A 71 -1.04 21.90 -17.61
C SER A 71 -0.88 20.82 -16.53
N ILE A 72 -0.06 21.11 -15.52
CA ILE A 72 0.09 20.33 -14.29
C ILE A 72 -0.46 21.17 -13.13
N THR A 73 -1.77 21.08 -12.93
CA THR A 73 -2.44 21.29 -11.65
C THR A 73 -3.49 20.19 -11.58
N ASP A 74 -3.53 19.41 -10.49
CA ASP A 74 -4.39 18.24 -10.24
C ASP A 74 -3.85 16.83 -10.57
N ALA A 75 -2.67 16.45 -10.06
CA ALA A 75 -2.17 15.08 -10.17
C ALA A 75 -1.45 14.53 -8.93
N VAL A 76 -1.87 14.94 -7.72
CA VAL A 76 -1.31 14.40 -6.46
C VAL A 76 -2.08 13.19 -5.91
N ASP A 77 -3.09 12.67 -6.63
CA ASP A 77 -3.97 11.59 -6.13
C ASP A 77 -4.05 10.36 -7.06
N LYS A 78 -2.97 10.06 -7.80
CA LYS A 78 -2.99 8.95 -8.77
C LYS A 78 -1.75 8.06 -8.74
N LEU A 79 -1.30 7.67 -7.54
CA LEU A 79 -0.52 6.43 -7.39
C LEU A 79 -1.47 5.24 -7.43
N GLN A 80 -1.99 4.97 -8.64
CA GLN A 80 -2.76 3.78 -8.95
C GLN A 80 -1.85 2.56 -8.81
N LEU A 81 -2.02 1.80 -7.72
CA LEU A 81 -1.64 0.40 -7.65
C LEU A 81 -2.28 -0.30 -8.85
N SER A 82 -1.49 -0.75 -9.82
CA SER A 82 -1.97 -1.66 -10.86
C SER A 82 -2.08 -3.08 -10.28
N PHE A 83 -3.06 -3.26 -9.40
CA PHE A 83 -3.74 -4.53 -9.21
C PHE A 83 -5.05 -4.42 -10.00
N GLU A 84 -5.00 -4.70 -11.30
CA GLU A 84 -6.21 -4.82 -12.13
C GLU A 84 -6.75 -6.25 -12.02
N GLU A 85 -7.19 -6.62 -10.81
CA GLU A 85 -8.52 -7.18 -10.69
C GLU A 85 -9.31 -6.07 -10.02
N GLU A 86 -10.23 -5.43 -10.75
CA GLU A 86 -11.23 -4.54 -10.15
C GLU A 86 -12.09 -5.39 -9.19
N VAL A 87 -11.61 -5.58 -7.96
CA VAL A 87 -12.45 -6.10 -6.88
C VAL A 87 -13.42 -4.97 -6.56
N GLN A 88 -14.58 -4.98 -7.24
CA GLN A 88 -15.67 -4.05 -6.92
C GLN A 88 -16.09 -4.29 -5.47
N CYS A 89 -15.73 -3.37 -4.59
CA CYS A 89 -16.21 -3.35 -3.22
C CYS A 89 -17.73 -3.16 -3.26
N PRO A 90 -18.55 -4.12 -2.78
CA PRO A 90 -19.99 -3.94 -2.78
C PRO A 90 -20.38 -2.82 -1.83
N GLU A 91 -21.43 -2.07 -2.19
CA GLU A 91 -21.97 -1.02 -1.33
C GLU A 91 -22.57 -1.65 -0.06
N ILE A 92 -22.12 -1.18 1.11
CA ILE A 92 -22.62 -1.62 2.42
C ILE A 92 -23.62 -0.59 2.94
N PHE A 93 -24.86 -1.02 3.13
CA PHE A 93 -25.92 -0.25 3.76
C PHE A 93 -25.97 -0.57 5.25
N SER A 94 -25.76 0.45 6.08
CA SER A 94 -25.90 0.34 7.53
C SER A 94 -27.27 0.87 7.94
N GLY A 95 -28.04 0.07 8.67
CA GLY A 95 -29.34 0.49 9.19
C GLY A 95 -29.23 1.19 10.55
N ASP A 96 -30.39 1.54 11.10
CA ASP A 96 -30.50 2.20 12.39
C ASP A 96 -30.01 1.32 13.55
N ILE A 97 -29.45 1.95 14.58
CA ILE A 97 -29.00 1.27 15.79
C ILE A 97 -30.21 0.97 16.68
N ILE A 98 -30.43 -0.30 17.01
CA ILE A 98 -31.41 -0.73 18.00
C ILE A 98 -30.71 -1.08 19.31
N SER A 99 -31.37 -0.80 20.45
CA SER A 99 -30.80 -1.08 21.77
C SER A 99 -31.71 -1.98 22.60
N ASP A 100 -31.18 -3.07 23.16
CA ASP A 100 -31.90 -3.96 24.09
C ASP A 100 -31.04 -4.26 25.32
N ARG A 101 -31.54 -3.96 26.52
CA ARG A 101 -30.89 -4.27 27.80
C ARG A 101 -29.38 -3.93 27.82
N LYS A 102 -29.03 -2.71 27.40
CA LYS A 102 -27.64 -2.18 27.26
C LYS A 102 -26.81 -2.78 26.11
N SER A 103 -27.38 -3.67 25.31
CA SER A 103 -26.80 -4.14 24.05
C SER A 103 -27.20 -3.18 22.93
N HIS A 104 -26.27 -2.89 22.03
CA HIS A 104 -26.51 -2.09 20.83
C HIS A 104 -26.29 -2.96 19.60
N PHE A 105 -27.21 -2.93 18.64
CA PHE A 105 -27.15 -3.71 17.41
C PHE A 105 -27.29 -2.78 16.23
N GLN A 106 -26.39 -2.94 15.26
CA GLN A 106 -26.45 -2.23 13.98
C GLN A 106 -26.45 -3.26 12.84
N PRO A 107 -27.49 -3.30 12.00
CA PRO A 107 -27.51 -4.19 10.86
C PRO A 107 -26.67 -3.61 9.71
N HIS A 108 -25.86 -4.46 9.09
CA HIS A 108 -25.10 -4.14 7.87
C HIS A 108 -25.54 -5.09 6.74
N LEU A 109 -25.86 -4.54 5.57
CA LEU A 109 -26.35 -5.28 4.40
C LEU A 109 -25.50 -4.94 3.18
N ALA A 110 -25.23 -5.93 2.34
CA ALA A 110 -24.61 -5.75 1.03
C ALA A 110 -25.41 -6.54 -0.01
N ALA A 111 -25.61 -5.96 -1.20
CA ALA A 111 -26.30 -6.64 -2.28
C ALA A 111 -25.37 -7.67 -2.94
N VAL A 112 -25.72 -8.95 -2.84
CA VAL A 112 -24.98 -10.05 -3.46
C VAL A 112 -25.70 -10.50 -4.72
N ARG A 113 -25.00 -10.55 -5.85
CA ARG A 113 -25.52 -10.98 -7.15
C ARG A 113 -24.98 -12.33 -7.59
N SER A 114 -23.91 -12.83 -6.98
CA SER A 114 -23.33 -14.14 -7.30
C SER A 114 -22.66 -14.81 -6.09
N THR A 115 -22.51 -16.14 -6.12
CA THR A 115 -21.83 -16.89 -5.04
C THR A 115 -20.32 -16.63 -4.97
N ALA A 116 -19.74 -16.01 -5.99
CA ALA A 116 -18.33 -15.61 -6.01
C ALA A 116 -18.08 -14.38 -5.13
N GLU A 117 -19.09 -13.54 -4.90
CA GLU A 117 -18.99 -12.28 -4.12
C GLU A 117 -19.01 -12.50 -2.59
N VAL A 118 -19.29 -13.71 -2.11
CA VAL A 118 -19.45 -14.03 -0.67
C VAL A 118 -18.45 -15.08 -0.20
N LYS A 119 -17.62 -15.60 -1.10
CA LYS A 119 -16.66 -16.67 -0.79
C LYS A 119 -15.29 -16.15 -0.43
#